data_AF-A0A2R4CIC2-F1
#
_entry.id   AF-A0A2R4CIC2-F1
#
_cell.length_a   1.000
_cell.length_b   1.000
_cell.length_c   1.000
_cell.angle_alpha   90.00
_cell.angle_beta   90.00
_cell.angle_gamma   90.00
#
_symmetry.space_group_name_H-M   'P 1'
#
loop_
_entity.id
_entity.type
_entity.pdbx_description
1 polymer ?
#
loop_
_entity_poly.entity_id
_entity_poly.type
_entity_poly.pdbx_seq_one_letter_code
_entity_poly.pdbx_strand_id
1 'polypeptide(L)'
;MLMSYDAGNEAKDILVKGRDNDAQKAQAAVEEEKNMRAKVHGGKADDVDPGNYSEYNIVPRRYREIYIHSKLLLVDDVFTTLGSANLNARSMAGDSELNICTEEWSFTKSARRRVFGNLAGEDFDGANGTSRDMQNTVRHWLNRMDRNKKNRLAGRPPENDSFIHPFDDPRGEPTVRLA
;
A
#
# COMPACT_ATOMS: atom_id res chain seq x y z
N MET A 1 4.49 -0.09 -2.89
CA MET A 1 3.46 0.17 -1.85
C MET A 1 2.45 -0.97 -1.83
N LEU A 2 1.56 -1.02 -0.83
CA LEU A 2 0.50 -2.04 -0.72
C LEU A 2 -0.86 -1.38 -0.87
N MET A 3 -1.78 -2.00 -1.62
CA MET A 3 -3.13 -1.50 -1.77
C MET A 3 -4.17 -2.62 -1.71
N SER A 4 -5.29 -2.33 -1.04
CA SER A 4 -6.52 -3.12 -1.13
C SER A 4 -7.45 -2.52 -2.19
N TYR A 5 -8.44 -3.31 -2.62
CA TYR A 5 -9.40 -2.93 -3.64
C TYR A 5 -10.84 -3.18 -3.17
N ASP A 6 -11.69 -2.15 -3.25
CA ASP A 6 -13.12 -2.23 -2.99
C ASP A 6 -13.88 -2.51 -4.30
N ALA A 7 -14.20 -3.79 -4.53
CA ALA A 7 -14.89 -4.23 -5.73
C ALA A 7 -16.34 -3.74 -5.84
N GLY A 8 -17.03 -3.59 -4.71
CA GLY A 8 -18.41 -3.09 -4.66
C GLY A 8 -18.50 -1.57 -4.73
N ASN A 9 -17.36 -0.88 -4.58
CA ASN A 9 -17.32 0.56 -4.32
C ASN A 9 -18.23 0.94 -3.14
N GLU A 10 -18.38 0.06 -2.15
CA GLU A 10 -19.26 0.23 -0.99
C GLU A 10 -18.78 1.38 -0.09
N ALA A 11 -17.46 1.63 -0.11
CA ALA A 11 -16.81 2.80 0.45
C ALA A 11 -17.48 4.13 0.06
N LYS A 12 -18.15 4.18 -1.11
CA LYS A 12 -18.83 5.38 -1.58
C LYS A 12 -19.98 5.84 -0.72
N ASP A 13 -20.62 4.90 -0.05
CA ASP A 13 -21.82 5.16 0.73
C ASP A 13 -21.50 5.35 2.23
N ILE A 14 -20.27 5.06 2.66
CA ILE A 14 -19.81 5.18 4.06
C ILE A 14 -19.64 6.63 4.51
N LEU A 15 -19.38 7.58 3.58
CA LEU A 15 -19.18 8.99 3.94
C LEU A 15 -20.48 9.78 4.09
N VAL A 16 -21.59 9.31 3.53
CA VAL A 16 -22.86 10.07 3.52
C VAL A 16 -23.86 9.54 4.56
N LYS A 17 -23.75 8.27 4.95
CA LYS A 17 -24.68 7.65 5.92
C LYS A 17 -24.13 7.73 7.34
N GLY A 18 -24.25 8.92 7.93
CA GLY A 18 -24.29 9.10 9.39
C GLY A 18 -23.08 9.81 10.00
N ARG A 19 -23.04 11.14 9.90
CA ARG A 19 -22.31 12.01 10.84
C ARG A 19 -23.17 13.24 11.15
N ASP A 20 -23.72 13.26 12.35
CA ASP A 20 -24.80 14.15 12.81
C ASP A 20 -24.31 15.53 13.27
N ASN A 21 -24.05 16.49 12.38
CA ASN A 21 -24.22 17.91 12.72
C ASN A 21 -24.50 18.82 11.50
N ASP A 22 -25.21 19.93 11.75
CA ASP A 22 -25.66 20.86 10.71
C ASP A 22 -24.54 21.75 10.16
N ALA A 23 -23.46 21.97 10.92
CA ALA A 23 -22.28 22.71 10.48
C ALA A 23 -21.54 21.99 9.33
N GLN A 24 -21.49 20.65 9.37
CA GLN A 24 -20.84 19.83 8.35
C GLN A 24 -21.72 19.63 7.11
N LYS A 25 -23.06 19.69 7.22
CA LYS A 25 -23.96 19.76 6.05
C LYS A 25 -23.73 21.04 5.24
N ALA A 26 -23.50 22.17 5.90
CA ALA A 26 -23.16 23.42 5.24
C ALA A 26 -21.78 23.34 4.55
N GLN A 27 -20.81 22.69 5.19
CA GLN A 27 -19.49 22.43 4.59
C GLN A 27 -19.60 21.51 3.36
N ALA A 28 -20.39 20.44 3.44
CA ALA A 28 -20.61 19.49 2.35
C ALA A 28 -21.26 20.16 1.13
N ALA A 29 -22.23 21.06 1.33
CA ALA A 29 -22.84 21.83 0.24
C ALA A 29 -21.84 22.78 -0.44
N VAL A 30 -20.96 23.42 0.34
CA VAL A 30 -19.88 24.27 -0.19
C VAL A 30 -18.83 23.45 -0.93
N GLU A 31 -18.52 22.25 -0.45
CA GLU A 31 -17.60 21.31 -1.10
C GLU A 31 -18.18 20.72 -2.39
N GLU A 32 -19.48 20.40 -2.41
CA GLU A 32 -20.20 19.96 -3.60
C GLU A 32 -20.20 21.07 -4.68
N GLU A 33 -20.42 22.33 -4.29
CA GLU A 33 -20.31 23.47 -5.22
C GLU A 33 -18.88 23.66 -5.75
N LYS A 34 -17.85 23.50 -4.90
CA LYS A 34 -16.45 23.55 -5.32
C LYS A 34 -16.09 22.40 -6.27
N ASN A 35 -16.59 21.19 -6.01
CA ASN A 35 -16.36 20.01 -6.84
C ASN A 35 -17.02 20.13 -8.22
N MET A 36 -18.21 20.73 -8.27
CA MET A 36 -18.89 21.12 -9.51
C MET A 36 -18.09 22.15 -10.31
N ARG A 37 -17.53 23.18 -9.63
CA ARG A 37 -16.68 24.20 -10.28
C ARG A 37 -15.34 23.65 -10.77
N ALA A 38 -14.76 22.67 -10.06
CA ALA A 38 -13.50 22.04 -10.39
C ALA A 38 -13.57 21.01 -11.55
N LYS A 39 -14.76 20.79 -12.14
CA LYS A 39 -14.99 19.78 -13.19
C LYS A 39 -14.55 18.36 -12.77
N VAL A 40 -14.72 18.03 -11.48
CA VAL A 40 -14.53 16.67 -10.98
C VAL A 40 -15.49 15.76 -11.74
N HIS A 41 -14.97 14.78 -12.48
CA HIS A 41 -15.80 13.89 -13.29
C HIS A 41 -16.62 12.98 -12.37
N GLY A 42 -17.88 13.36 -12.13
CA GLY A 42 -18.85 12.53 -11.42
C GLY A 42 -19.00 11.18 -12.14
N GLY A 43 -18.39 10.13 -11.58
CA GLY A 43 -18.50 8.77 -12.11
C GLY A 43 -17.25 7.90 -11.98
N LYS A 44 -16.06 8.50 -11.75
CA LYS A 44 -14.81 7.75 -11.50
C LYS A 44 -14.31 7.99 -10.08
N ALA A 45 -13.63 6.99 -9.52
CA ALA A 45 -12.95 7.12 -8.24
C ALA A 45 -11.68 7.98 -8.40
N ASP A 46 -11.31 8.76 -7.39
CA ASP A 46 -10.21 9.74 -7.44
C ASP A 46 -8.84 9.13 -7.75
N ASP A 47 -8.64 7.85 -7.42
CA ASP A 47 -7.43 7.10 -7.72
C ASP A 47 -7.26 6.75 -9.21
N VAL A 48 -8.28 7.02 -10.03
CA VAL A 48 -8.34 6.70 -11.47
C VAL A 48 -8.29 7.96 -12.35
N ASP A 49 -8.57 9.14 -11.82
CA ASP A 49 -8.58 10.41 -12.58
C ASP A 49 -7.38 11.30 -12.21
N PRO A 50 -6.41 11.52 -13.13
CA PRO A 50 -5.28 12.39 -12.89
C PRO A 50 -5.63 13.86 -12.60
N GLY A 51 -6.85 14.30 -12.93
CA GLY A 51 -7.34 15.65 -12.64
C GLY A 51 -7.82 15.84 -11.19
N ASN A 52 -8.01 14.75 -10.43
CA ASN A 52 -8.60 14.76 -9.08
C ASN A 52 -7.57 14.68 -7.94
N TYR A 53 -6.27 14.89 -8.18
CA TYR A 53 -5.23 14.88 -7.13
C TYR A 53 -5.27 16.07 -6.15
N SER A 54 -6.42 16.75 -6.01
CA SER A 54 -6.58 17.84 -5.05
C SER A 54 -6.60 17.28 -3.62
N GLU A 55 -5.76 17.86 -2.76
CA GLU A 55 -5.49 17.49 -1.35
C GLU A 55 -6.74 17.50 -0.44
N TYR A 56 -7.88 17.97 -0.95
CA TYR A 56 -9.12 18.21 -0.19
C TYR A 56 -10.34 17.42 -0.69
N ASN A 57 -10.16 16.42 -1.55
CA ASN A 57 -11.27 15.55 -1.94
C ASN A 57 -11.28 14.25 -1.13
N ILE A 58 -12.28 14.11 -0.25
CA ILE A 58 -12.63 12.83 0.36
C ILE A 58 -13.57 12.09 -0.61
N VAL A 59 -13.17 11.89 -1.86
CA VAL A 59 -13.92 10.96 -2.73
C VAL A 59 -13.40 9.55 -2.43
N PRO A 60 -14.31 8.59 -2.23
CA PRO A 60 -13.95 7.20 -1.99
C PRO A 60 -13.13 6.63 -3.14
N ARG A 61 -11.87 6.29 -2.84
CA ARG A 61 -10.98 5.58 -3.76
C ARG A 61 -11.34 4.11 -3.80
N ARG A 62 -11.34 3.51 -4.99
CA ARG A 62 -11.50 2.05 -5.14
C ARG A 62 -10.28 1.32 -4.62
N TYR A 63 -9.10 1.88 -4.86
CA TYR A 63 -7.87 1.44 -4.25
C TYR A 63 -7.59 2.21 -2.96
N ARG A 64 -7.30 1.48 -1.88
CA ARG A 64 -6.91 2.05 -0.59
C ARG A 64 -5.52 1.56 -0.23
N GLU A 65 -4.66 2.46 0.21
CA GLU A 65 -3.34 2.07 0.68
C GLU A 65 -3.45 1.25 1.97
N ILE A 66 -2.70 0.15 2.02
CA ILE A 66 -2.53 -0.63 3.25
C ILE A 66 -1.35 -0.03 3.99
N TYR A 67 -1.61 0.52 5.17
CA TYR A 67 -0.59 1.13 6.00
C TYR A 67 0.41 0.09 6.52
N ILE A 68 1.68 0.24 6.12
CA ILE A 68 2.76 -0.66 6.54
C ILE A 68 3.35 -0.17 7.86
N HIS A 69 2.85 -0.73 8.97
CA HIS A 69 3.35 -0.41 10.31
C HIS A 69 4.42 -1.39 10.82
N SER A 70 4.80 -2.39 10.02
CA SER A 70 5.78 -3.41 10.41
C SER A 70 7.19 -2.82 10.60
N LYS A 71 7.89 -3.27 11.63
CA LYS A 71 9.34 -3.13 11.78
C LYS A 71 9.94 -4.53 11.87
N LEU A 72 10.13 -5.12 10.70
CA LEU A 72 10.54 -6.49 10.48
C LEU A 72 11.71 -6.51 9.51
N LEU A 73 12.74 -7.28 9.82
CA LEU A 73 13.85 -7.57 8.91
C LEU A 73 14.08 -9.08 8.90
N LEU A 74 14.27 -9.61 7.69
CA LEU A 74 14.60 -11.00 7.41
C LEU A 74 15.89 -11.00 6.58
N VAL A 75 16.87 -11.83 6.94
CA VAL A 75 18.15 -11.95 6.22
C VAL A 75 18.45 -13.42 5.98
N ASP A 76 18.65 -13.78 4.71
CA ASP A 76 19.13 -15.08 4.21
C ASP A 76 18.41 -16.33 4.72
N ASP A 77 17.14 -16.21 5.12
CA ASP A 77 16.40 -17.29 5.82
C ASP A 77 17.11 -17.76 7.11
N VAL A 78 18.01 -16.94 7.69
CA VAL A 78 18.75 -17.23 8.94
C VAL A 78 18.33 -16.29 10.06
N PHE A 79 18.35 -14.98 9.82
CA PHE A 79 18.12 -13.97 10.86
C PHE A 79 16.77 -13.29 10.68
N THR A 80 15.99 -13.23 11.76
CA THR A 80 14.79 -12.39 11.85
C THR A 80 14.93 -11.42 13.01
N THR A 81 14.58 -10.15 12.81
CA THR A 81 14.28 -9.24 13.91
C THR A 81 12.90 -8.60 13.74
N LEU A 82 12.17 -8.50 14.85
CA LEU A 82 10.86 -7.91 14.95
C LEU A 82 10.80 -7.03 16.19
N GLY A 83 10.24 -5.84 16.06
CA GLY A 83 10.08 -4.95 17.21
C GLY A 83 9.35 -3.67 16.89
N SER A 84 9.66 -2.62 17.66
CA SER A 84 9.09 -1.29 17.52
C SER A 84 9.98 -0.33 16.73
N ALA A 85 11.28 -0.61 16.63
CA ALA A 85 12.26 0.32 16.10
C ALA A 85 12.14 0.53 14.58
N ASN A 86 11.79 1.74 14.15
CA ASN A 86 11.76 2.11 12.74
C ASN A 86 13.19 2.30 12.17
N LEU A 87 13.36 2.12 10.87
CA LEU A 87 14.65 2.41 10.19
C LEU A 87 14.83 3.92 9.98
N ASN A 88 15.00 4.67 11.07
CA ASN A 88 15.33 6.10 11.06
C ASN A 88 16.16 6.46 12.31
N ALA A 89 16.83 7.62 12.28
CA ALA A 89 17.71 8.04 13.38
C ALA A 89 16.99 8.22 14.73
N ARG A 90 15.69 8.53 14.71
CA ARG A 90 14.90 8.68 15.93
C ARG A 90 14.80 7.34 16.67
N SER A 91 14.30 6.30 16.01
CA SER A 91 14.20 4.96 16.61
C SER A 91 15.57 4.28 16.81
N MET A 92 16.56 4.56 15.96
CA MET A 92 17.86 3.88 16.04
C MET A 92 18.83 4.48 17.08
N ALA A 93 18.60 5.71 17.54
CA ALA A 93 19.52 6.39 18.46
C ALA A 93 18.86 7.23 19.56
N GLY A 94 17.59 7.62 19.41
CA GLY A 94 16.93 8.55 20.31
C GLY A 94 15.85 7.92 21.18
N ASP A 95 14.84 7.32 20.56
CA ASP A 95 13.67 6.78 21.24
C ASP A 95 13.99 5.46 21.93
N SER A 96 13.30 5.20 23.05
CA SER A 96 13.32 3.89 23.69
C SER A 96 12.55 2.89 22.84
N GLU A 97 13.26 1.96 22.20
CA GLU A 97 12.70 0.92 21.35
C GLU A 97 13.05 -0.48 21.87
N LEU A 98 12.26 -1.48 21.48
CA LEU A 98 12.54 -2.89 21.79
C LEU A 98 12.38 -3.75 20.54
N ASN A 99 13.43 -4.54 20.24
CA ASN A 99 13.41 -5.57 19.22
C ASN A 99 13.80 -6.92 19.82
N ILE A 100 13.18 -7.98 19.32
CA ILE A 100 13.60 -9.36 19.54
C ILE A 100 14.21 -9.85 18.23
N CYS A 101 15.26 -10.68 18.32
CA CYS A 101 15.82 -11.35 17.17
C CYS A 101 15.98 -12.85 17.41
N THR A 102 16.02 -13.61 16.32
CA THR A 102 16.28 -15.05 16.31
C THR A 102 17.12 -15.39 15.09
N GLU A 103 18.01 -16.37 15.26
CA GLU A 103 18.86 -16.95 14.21
C GLU A 103 18.40 -18.37 13.83
N GLU A 104 17.12 -18.67 14.06
CA GLU A 104 16.54 -19.98 13.75
C GLU A 104 16.05 -20.01 12.30
N TRP A 105 16.68 -20.87 11.49
CA TRP A 105 16.49 -20.88 10.04
C TRP A 105 15.09 -21.34 9.62
N SER A 106 14.48 -22.29 10.34
CA SER A 106 13.17 -22.84 9.99
C SER A 106 12.08 -21.77 10.17
N PHE A 107 12.16 -21.03 11.28
CA PHE A 107 11.30 -19.90 11.60
C PHE A 107 11.49 -18.78 10.60
N THR A 108 12.74 -18.34 10.33
CA THR A 108 13.00 -17.22 9.42
C THR A 108 12.52 -17.55 8.00
N LYS A 109 12.78 -18.77 7.51
CA LYS A 109 12.26 -19.24 6.21
C LYS A 109 10.74 -19.27 6.17
N SER A 110 10.10 -19.79 7.21
CA SER A 110 8.63 -19.83 7.32
C SER A 110 8.03 -18.42 7.35
N ALA A 111 8.63 -17.51 8.12
CA ALA A 111 8.24 -16.11 8.20
C ALA A 111 8.36 -15.40 6.85
N ARG A 112 9.48 -15.58 6.13
CA ARG A 112 9.67 -15.04 4.77
C ARG A 112 8.57 -15.51 3.84
N ARG A 113 8.34 -16.82 3.74
CA ARG A 113 7.32 -17.40 2.86
C ARG A 113 5.93 -16.86 3.18
N ARG A 114 5.57 -16.80 4.47
CA ARG A 114 4.28 -16.26 4.90
C ARG A 114 4.13 -14.76 4.56
N VAL A 115 5.15 -13.95 4.84
CA VAL A 115 5.11 -12.52 4.54
C VAL A 115 5.03 -12.31 3.02
N PHE A 116 5.88 -12.97 2.25
CA PHE A 116 5.89 -12.83 0.79
C PHE A 116 4.56 -13.30 0.17
N GLY A 117 4.04 -14.45 0.62
CA GLY A 117 2.75 -14.99 0.20
C GLY A 117 1.59 -14.04 0.51
N ASN A 118 1.55 -13.48 1.74
CA ASN A 118 0.51 -12.52 2.13
C ASN A 118 0.54 -11.22 1.32
N LEU A 119 1.71 -10.77 0.86
CA LEU A 119 1.85 -9.51 0.15
C LEU A 119 1.62 -9.67 -1.36
N ALA A 120 2.21 -10.71 -1.93
CA ALA A 120 2.33 -10.87 -3.36
C ALA A 120 1.49 -12.02 -3.92
N GLY A 121 1.00 -12.96 -3.10
CA GLY A 121 0.43 -14.25 -3.50
C GLY A 121 1.40 -15.40 -3.21
N GLU A 122 0.87 -16.57 -2.82
CA GLU A 122 1.68 -17.76 -2.47
C GLU A 122 2.48 -18.33 -3.64
N ASP A 123 2.09 -18.02 -4.88
CA ASP A 123 2.78 -18.42 -6.10
C ASP A 123 4.16 -17.77 -6.27
N PHE A 124 4.43 -16.64 -5.59
CA PHE A 124 5.72 -15.96 -5.58
C PHE A 124 6.22 -15.69 -4.17
N ASP A 125 6.10 -16.67 -3.29
CA ASP A 125 6.50 -16.60 -1.89
C ASP A 125 8.02 -16.71 -1.65
N GLY A 126 8.84 -16.87 -2.70
CA GLY A 126 10.30 -17.05 -2.64
C GLY A 126 10.78 -18.50 -2.48
N ALA A 127 9.86 -19.48 -2.50
CA ALA A 127 10.13 -20.91 -2.54
C ALA A 127 11.22 -21.35 -1.55
N ASN A 128 12.30 -21.96 -2.03
CA ASN A 128 13.37 -22.48 -1.17
C ASN A 128 14.38 -21.43 -0.71
N GLY A 129 14.24 -20.16 -1.11
CA GLY A 129 15.18 -19.09 -0.78
C GLY A 129 16.51 -19.19 -1.53
N THR A 130 16.63 -20.06 -2.54
CA THR A 130 17.85 -20.13 -3.36
C THR A 130 18.02 -18.86 -4.18
N SER A 131 19.24 -18.54 -4.61
CA SER A 131 19.50 -17.36 -5.44
C SER A 131 18.65 -17.36 -6.72
N ARG A 132 18.39 -18.54 -7.30
CA ARG A 132 17.54 -18.67 -8.49
C ARG A 132 16.07 -18.42 -8.18
N ASP A 133 15.57 -18.97 -7.06
CA ASP A 133 14.19 -18.74 -6.62
C ASP A 133 13.96 -17.25 -6.33
N MET A 134 14.87 -16.62 -5.59
CA MET A 134 14.79 -15.20 -5.27
C MET A 134 14.84 -14.31 -6.52
N GLN A 135 15.71 -14.61 -7.49
CA GLN A 135 15.73 -13.90 -8.78
C GLN A 135 14.40 -14.05 -9.53
N ASN A 136 13.81 -15.25 -9.54
CA ASN A 136 12.51 -15.49 -10.16
C ASN A 136 11.41 -14.71 -9.43
N THR A 137 11.36 -14.78 -8.09
CA THR A 137 10.40 -14.07 -7.26
C THR A 137 10.44 -12.58 -7.50
N VAL A 138 11.63 -11.95 -7.48
CA VAL A 138 11.77 -10.51 -7.75
C VAL A 138 11.25 -10.17 -9.16
N ARG A 139 11.61 -10.98 -10.17
CA ARG A 139 11.11 -10.77 -11.55
C ARG A 139 9.59 -10.85 -11.62
N HIS A 140 8.99 -11.83 -10.95
CA HIS A 140 7.55 -12.02 -10.93
C HIS A 140 6.83 -10.90 -10.17
N TRP A 141 7.38 -10.43 -9.05
CA TRP A 141 6.86 -9.29 -8.32
C TRP A 141 6.87 -8.01 -9.15
N LEU A 142 7.96 -7.72 -9.87
CA LEU A 142 8.03 -6.56 -10.76
C LEU A 142 6.93 -6.62 -11.83
N ASN A 143 6.78 -7.77 -12.48
CA ASN A 143 5.74 -7.98 -13.49
C ASN A 143 4.32 -7.86 -12.91
N ARG A 144 4.08 -8.37 -11.69
CA ARG A 144 2.79 -8.30 -10.99
C ARG A 144 2.47 -6.87 -10.55
N MET A 145 3.44 -6.15 -10.01
CA MET A 145 3.30 -4.73 -9.70
C MET A 145 2.96 -3.91 -10.95
N ASP A 146 3.59 -4.17 -12.09
CA ASP A 146 3.27 -3.49 -13.36
C ASP A 146 1.85 -3.79 -13.84
N ARG A 147 1.39 -5.04 -13.72
CA ARG A 147 0.01 -5.43 -14.06
C ARG A 147 -1.01 -4.82 -13.10
N ASN A 148 -0.72 -4.81 -11.80
CA ASN A 148 -1.54 -4.17 -10.78
C ASN A 148 -1.64 -2.65 -11.01
N LYS A 149 -0.55 -1.98 -11.39
CA LYS A 149 -0.56 -0.56 -11.79
C LYS A 149 -1.46 -0.32 -13.00
N LYS A 150 -1.37 -1.16 -14.04
CA LYS A 150 -2.26 -1.08 -15.21
C LYS A 150 -3.72 -1.31 -14.83
N ASN A 151 -4.01 -2.28 -13.97
CA ASN A 151 -5.36 -2.55 -13.48
C ASN A 151 -5.91 -1.36 -12.69
N ARG A 152 -5.10 -0.75 -11.82
CA ARG A 152 -5.48 0.46 -11.07
C ARG A 152 -5.85 1.61 -12.01
N LEU A 153 -4.99 1.91 -12.98
CA LEU A 153 -5.26 2.97 -13.97
C LEU A 153 -6.48 2.65 -14.86
N ALA A 154 -6.82 1.37 -15.03
CA ALA A 154 -8.00 0.92 -15.75
C ALA A 154 -9.25 0.75 -14.86
N GLY A 155 -9.16 1.02 -13.54
CA GLY A 155 -10.25 0.84 -12.58
C GLY A 155 -10.70 -0.62 -12.37
N ARG A 156 -9.83 -1.59 -12.64
CA ARG A 156 -10.03 -3.04 -12.49
C ARG A 156 -9.44 -3.53 -11.17
N PRO A 157 -9.83 -4.69 -10.62
CA PRO A 157 -9.17 -5.27 -9.45
C PRO A 157 -7.68 -5.58 -9.72
N PRO A 158 -6.82 -5.60 -8.68
CA PRO A 158 -5.47 -6.16 -8.79
C PRO A 158 -5.52 -7.66 -9.13
N GLU A 159 -4.37 -8.26 -9.41
CA GLU A 159 -4.25 -9.71 -9.44
C GLU A 159 -4.73 -10.34 -8.13
N ASN A 160 -5.32 -11.53 -8.25
CA ASN A 160 -5.82 -12.29 -7.09
C ASN A 160 -4.71 -12.46 -6.05
N ASP A 161 -5.10 -12.32 -4.78
CA ASP A 161 -4.23 -12.50 -3.61
C ASP A 161 -2.98 -11.61 -3.61
N SER A 162 -3.02 -10.48 -4.32
CA SER A 162 -1.90 -9.55 -4.42
C SER A 162 -2.25 -8.14 -3.95
N PHE A 163 -1.43 -7.62 -3.04
CA PHE A 163 -1.53 -6.22 -2.60
C PHE A 163 -0.39 -5.35 -3.16
N ILE A 164 0.66 -5.94 -3.74
CA ILE A 164 1.85 -5.21 -4.19
C ILE A 164 1.56 -4.30 -5.39
N HIS A 165 2.00 -3.04 -5.27
CA HIS A 165 1.98 -2.03 -6.32
C HIS A 165 3.35 -1.34 -6.38
N PRO A 166 3.76 -0.80 -7.55
CA PRO A 166 4.96 0.04 -7.63
C PRO A 166 4.86 1.16 -6.60
N PHE A 167 5.98 1.51 -5.99
CA PHE A 167 6.02 2.70 -5.15
C PHE A 167 5.87 3.92 -6.07
N ASP A 168 4.82 4.70 -5.85
CA ASP A 168 4.61 5.99 -6.50
C ASP A 168 4.73 7.06 -5.40
N ASP A 169 5.70 7.98 -5.50
CA ASP A 169 5.80 9.12 -4.58
C ASP A 169 4.85 10.23 -5.06
N PRO A 170 3.77 10.55 -4.33
CA PRO A 170 2.80 11.55 -4.76
C PRO A 170 3.37 12.97 -4.78
N ARG A 171 4.54 13.20 -4.17
CA ARG A 171 5.16 14.53 -4.09
C ARG A 171 5.91 14.93 -5.37
N GLY A 172 6.03 14.03 -6.35
CA GLY A 172 6.76 14.30 -7.60
C GLY A 172 8.27 14.50 -7.41
N GLU A 173 8.78 14.28 -6.20
CA GLU A 173 10.19 14.41 -5.89
C GLU A 173 10.97 13.26 -6.56
N PRO A 174 12.04 13.55 -7.31
CA PRO A 174 12.87 12.50 -7.87
C PRO A 174 13.40 11.63 -6.73
N THR A 175 13.28 10.30 -6.90
CA THR A 175 13.92 9.34 -6.01
C THR A 175 15.41 9.67 -6.00
N VAL A 176 15.93 10.08 -4.84
CA VAL A 176 17.37 10.35 -4.67
C VAL A 176 18.10 9.05 -5.03
N ARG A 177 18.72 9.02 -6.21
CA ARG A 177 19.68 7.98 -6.56
C ARG A 177 20.97 8.35 -5.84
N LEU A 178 21.27 7.65 -4.76
CA LEU A 178 22.62 7.66 -4.23
C LEU A 178 23.52 7.04 -5.31
N ALA A 179 24.45 7.85 -5.81
CA ALA A 179 25.48 7.47 -6.77
C ALA A 179 26.53 6.57 -6.11
#